data_AF-A0A538JIU2-F1
#
_entry.id   AF-A0A538JIU2-F1
#
_cell.length_a   1.000
_cell.length_b   1.000
_cell.length_c   1.000
_cell.angle_alpha   90.00
_cell.angle_beta   90.00
_cell.angle_gamma   90.00
#
_symmetry.space_group_name_H-M   'P 1'
#
loop_
_entity.id
_entity.type
_entity.pdbx_description
1 polymer ?
#
loop_
_entity_poly.entity_id
_entity_poly.type
_entity_poly.pdbx_seq_one_letter_code
_entity_poly.pdbx_strand_id
1 'polypeptide(L)' 'MEPLPDLASLTDEDLKKLIDDLTHREQEVSFERRILHGKIDILRAELVARLQKTQGRSVLDQVDVESLTDILAGKAAPPR' A
#
# COMPACT_ATOMS: atom_id res chain seq x y z
N MET A 1 1.76 6.78 -16.98
CA MET A 1 0.33 6.53 -17.17
C MET A 1 0.13 6.36 -18.65
N GLU A 2 -0.30 5.19 -19.11
CA GLU A 2 -0.63 5.02 -20.53
C GLU A 2 -1.80 5.94 -20.88
N PRO A 3 -1.72 6.69 -21.99
CA PRO A 3 -2.81 7.57 -22.41
C PRO A 3 -4.02 6.73 -22.81
N LEU A 4 -5.22 7.30 -22.62
CA LEU A 4 -6.44 6.70 -23.14
C LEU A 4 -6.39 6.64 -24.68
N PRO A 5 -6.95 5.59 -25.30
CA PRO A 5 -7.09 5.53 -26.75
C PRO A 5 -8.04 6.64 -27.26
N ASP A 6 -8.06 6.87 -28.57
CA ASP A 6 -9.00 7.82 -29.18
C ASP A 6 -10.44 7.31 -29.03
N LEU A 7 -11.16 7.88 -28.05
CA LEU A 7 -12.51 7.47 -27.69
C LEU A 7 -13.53 7.70 -28.80
N ALA A 8 -13.32 8.69 -29.67
CA ALA A 8 -14.24 8.99 -30.77
C ALA A 8 -14.23 7.91 -31.86
N SER A 9 -13.18 7.08 -31.89
CA SER A 9 -13.01 5.98 -32.84
C SER A 9 -13.56 4.63 -32.34
N LEU A 10 -13.95 4.54 -31.05
CA LEU A 10 -14.40 3.30 -30.42
C LEU A 10 -15.92 3.13 -30.54
N THR A 11 -16.36 1.89 -30.73
CA THR A 11 -17.78 1.55 -30.59
C THR A 11 -18.16 1.41 -29.12
N ASP A 12 -19.46 1.43 -28.82
CA ASP A 12 -19.97 1.17 -27.46
C ASP A 12 -19.54 -0.22 -26.93
N GLU A 13 -19.37 -1.21 -27.81
CA GLU A 13 -18.89 -2.54 -27.45
C GLU A 13 -17.41 -2.50 -27.06
N ASP A 14 -16.59 -1.79 -27.84
CA ASP A 14 -15.16 -1.60 -27.53
C ASP A 14 -14.97 -0.86 -26.21
N LEU A 15 -15.80 0.15 -25.94
CA LEU A 15 -15.77 0.89 -24.69
C LEU A 15 -16.11 0.00 -23.49
N LYS A 16 -17.16 -0.83 -23.59
CA LYS A 16 -17.52 -1.78 -22.52
C LYS A 16 -16.39 -2.76 -22.25
N LYS A 17 -15.80 -3.32 -23.31
CA LYS A 17 -14.66 -4.23 -23.20
C LYS A 17 -13.47 -3.56 -22.52
N LEU A 18 -13.12 -2.34 -22.93
CA LEU A 18 -12.01 -1.59 -22.33
C LEU A 18 -12.26 -1.30 -20.84
N ILE A 19 -13.49 -0.96 -20.46
CA ILE A 19 -13.88 -0.76 -19.06
C ILE A 19 -13.71 -2.06 -18.27
N ASP A 20 -14.20 -3.18 -18.79
CA ASP A 20 -14.09 -4.47 -18.12
C ASP A 20 -12.62 -4.89 -17.94
N ASP A 21 -11.80 -4.74 -18.98
CA ASP A 21 -10.37 -5.06 -18.94
C ASP A 21 -9.63 -4.19 -17.90
N LEU A 22 -9.86 -2.88 -17.91
CA LEU A 22 -9.25 -1.95 -16.94
C LEU A 22 -9.73 -2.22 -15.52
N THR A 23 -11.01 -2.56 -15.34
CA THR A 23 -11.58 -2.89 -14.03
C THR A 23 -10.97 -4.19 -13.49
N HIS A 24 -10.82 -5.21 -14.33
CA HIS A 24 -10.16 -6.46 -13.93
C HIS A 24 -8.71 -6.20 -13.51
N ARG A 25 -7.97 -5.40 -14.30
CA ARG A 25 -6.59 -5.06 -13.98
C ARG A 25 -6.47 -4.25 -12.69
N GLU A 26 -7.39 -3.32 -12.44
CA GLU A 26 -7.47 -2.58 -11.18
C GLU A 26 -7.67 -3.56 -10.01
N GLN A 27 -8.59 -4.52 -10.13
CA GLN A 27 -8.87 -5.48 -9.07
C GLN A 27 -7.66 -6.32 -8.70
N GLU A 28 -6.87 -6.76 -9.69
CA GLU A 28 -5.60 -7.47 -9.48
C GLU A 28 -4.60 -6.62 -8.69
N VAL A 29 -4.39 -5.36 -9.11
CA VAL A 29 -3.49 -4.42 -8.42
C VAL A 29 -3.97 -4.16 -7.00
N SER A 30 -5.27 -3.98 -6.81
CA SER A 30 -5.89 -3.81 -5.51
C SER A 30 -5.75 -5.05 -4.61
N PHE A 31 -5.78 -6.25 -5.18
CA PHE A 31 -5.52 -7.49 -4.47
C PHE A 31 -4.06 -7.58 -3.99
N GLU A 32 -3.10 -7.35 -4.88
CA GLU A 32 -1.67 -7.33 -4.52
C GLU A 32 -1.38 -6.28 -3.45
N ARG A 33 -1.97 -5.09 -3.60
CA ARG A 33 -1.88 -4.01 -2.60
C ARG A 33 -2.35 -4.49 -1.23
N ARG A 34 -3.53 -5.14 -1.14
CA ARG A 34 -4.06 -5.64 0.15
C ARG A 34 -3.14 -6.69 0.78
N ILE A 35 -2.58 -7.61 -0.02
CA ILE A 35 -1.64 -8.62 0.47
C ILE A 35 -0.37 -7.97 1.02
N LEU A 36 0.20 -6.99 0.30
CA LEU A 36 1.38 -6.26 0.76
C LEU A 36 1.10 -5.50 2.06
N HIS A 37 -0.02 -4.78 2.13
CA HIS A 37 -0.44 -4.09 3.36
C HIS A 37 -0.53 -5.06 4.54
N GLY A 38 -1.20 -6.21 4.38
CA GLY A 38 -1.29 -7.21 5.45
C GLY A 38 0.07 -7.73 5.92
N LYS A 39 1.00 -8.00 5.00
CA LYS A 39 2.38 -8.39 5.36
C LYS A 39 3.11 -7.30 6.13
N ILE A 40 3.00 -6.06 5.68
CA ILE A 40 3.62 -4.91 6.35
C ILE A 40 3.05 -4.74 7.76
N ASP A 41 1.74 -4.85 7.93
CA ASP A 41 1.10 -4.67 9.24
C ASP A 41 1.50 -5.75 10.25
N ILE A 42 1.65 -7.01 9.81
CA ILE A 42 2.20 -8.10 10.64
C ILE A 42 3.64 -7.77 11.09
N LEU A 43 4.49 -7.32 10.16
CA LEU A 43 5.88 -6.97 10.47
C LEU A 43 5.97 -5.78 11.44
N ARG A 44 5.11 -4.77 11.26
CA ARG A 44 5.03 -3.62 12.17
C ARG A 44 4.57 -4.06 13.56
N ALA A 45 3.57 -4.93 13.67
CA ALA A 45 3.12 -5.45 14.96
C ALA A 45 4.24 -6.20 15.70
N GLU A 46 5.03 -7.01 14.99
CA GLU A 46 6.19 -7.69 15.57
C GLU A 46 7.27 -6.71 16.03
N LEU A 47 7.54 -5.65 15.28
CA LEU A 47 8.50 -4.61 15.67
C LEU A 47 8.08 -3.94 16.98
N VAL A 48 6.80 -3.57 17.11
CA VAL A 48 6.23 -3.00 18.34
C VAL A 48 6.31 -3.99 19.50
N ALA A 49 6.00 -5.26 19.28
CA ALA A 49 6.09 -6.30 20.32
C ALA A 49 7.52 -6.49 20.83
N ARG A 50 8.53 -6.44 19.94
CA ARG A 50 9.94 -6.52 20.33
C ARG A 50 10.37 -5.32 21.17
N LEU A 51 9.96 -4.11 20.79
CA LEU A 51 10.24 -2.89 21.54
C LEU A 51 9.71 -2.91 22.97
N GLN A 52 8.47 -3.38 23.14
CA GLN A 52 7.85 -3.49 24.45
C GLN A 52 8.61 -4.49 25.32
N LYS A 53 9.05 -5.63 24.75
CA LYS A 53 9.83 -6.66 25.46
C LYS A 53 11.20 -6.16 25.93
N THR A 54 11.83 -5.24 25.19
CA THR A 54 13.13 -4.68 25.56
C THR A 54 13.02 -3.49 26.52
N GLN A 55 11.81 -3.13 26.99
CA GLN A 55 11.54 -1.88 27.73
C GLN A 55 12.08 -0.64 27.01
N GLY A 56 12.08 -0.63 25.67
CA GLY A 56 12.71 0.40 24.86
C GLY A 56 14.25 0.40 24.86
N ARG A 57 14.89 -0.51 25.59
CA ARG A 57 16.34 -0.72 25.64
C ARG A 57 16.72 -1.98 24.88
N SER A 58 16.65 -1.94 23.55
CA SER A 58 17.58 -2.66 22.67
C SER A 58 17.12 -2.44 21.22
N VAL A 59 18.03 -1.87 20.42
CA VAL A 59 18.02 -1.72 18.95
C VAL A 59 17.39 -0.43 18.35
N LEU A 60 16.59 0.36 19.07
CA LEU A 60 15.95 1.56 18.49
C LEU A 60 16.58 2.94 18.82
N ASP A 61 17.83 3.00 19.25
CA ASP A 61 18.58 4.29 19.23
C ASP A 61 18.73 4.87 17.79
N GLN A 62 18.25 4.16 16.76
CA GLN A 62 18.23 4.60 15.36
C GLN A 62 16.86 4.61 14.67
N VAL A 63 15.77 4.18 15.30
CA VAL A 63 14.43 4.27 14.67
C VAL A 63 13.49 4.98 15.63
N ASP A 64 13.22 6.23 15.29
CA ASP A 64 12.30 7.10 15.99
C ASP A 64 10.91 6.44 16.11
N VAL A 65 10.55 6.10 17.35
CA VAL A 65 9.29 5.43 17.71
C VAL A 65 8.09 6.35 17.44
N GLU A 66 8.27 7.67 17.51
CA GLU A 66 7.22 8.64 17.15
C GLU A 66 6.92 8.58 15.66
N SER A 67 7.96 8.59 14.81
CA SER A 67 7.83 8.40 13.36
C SER A 67 7.10 7.10 12.99
N LEU A 68 7.44 5.98 13.63
CA LEU A 68 6.73 4.70 13.42
C LEU A 68 5.26 4.77 13.84
N THR A 69 4.96 5.46 14.94
CA THR A 69 3.60 5.64 15.45
C THR A 69 2.78 6.52 14.50
N ASP A 70 3.37 7.56 13.93
CA ASP A 70 2.72 8.42 12.94
C ASP A 70 2.50 7.72 11.60
N ILE A 71 3.44 6.88 11.16
CA ILE A 71 3.24 6.02 9.98
C ILE A 71 2.10 5.02 10.22
N LEU A 72 2.01 4.42 11.42
CA LEU A 72 0.94 3.51 11.81
C LEU A 72 -0.43 4.18 11.91
N ALA A 73 -0.48 5.44 12.37
CA ALA A 73 -1.71 6.23 12.44
C ALA A 73 -2.11 6.84 11.09
N GLY A 74 -1.34 6.61 10.02
CA GLY A 74 -1.57 7.21 8.70
C GLY A 74 -1.28 8.72 8.65
N LYS A 75 -0.58 9.26 9.64
CA LYS A 75 -0.25 10.68 9.81
C LYS A 75 1.06 11.07 9.11
N ALA A 76 1.93 10.10 8.78
CA ALA A 76 3.19 10.33 8.10
C ALA A 76 3.45 9.30 6.99
N ALA A 77 4.08 9.72 5.90
CA ALA A 77 4.59 8.84 4.86
C ALA A 77 5.97 8.29 5.26
N PRO A 78 6.31 7.04 4.90
CA PRO A 78 7.63 6.49 5.19
C PRO A 78 8.74 7.35 4.55
N PRO A 79 9.88 7.56 5.22
CA PRO A 79 10.99 8.33 4.67
C PRO A 79 11.51 7.70 3.38
N ARG A 80 11.91 8.55 2.42
CA ARG A 80 12.49 8.15 1.13
C ARG A 80 13.92 7.64 1.27
#